data_AF-A0ABC8U3C7-F1
#
_entry.id   AF-A0ABC8U3C7-F1
#
_cell.length_a   1.000
_cell.length_b   1.000
_cell.length_c   1.000
_cell.angle_alpha   90.00
_cell.angle_beta   90.00
_cell.angle_gamma   90.00
#
_symmetry.space_group_name_H-M   'P 1'
#
loop_
_entity.id
_entity.type
_entity.pdbx_description
1 polymer ?
#
loop_
_entity_poly.entity_id
_entity_poly.type
_entity_poly.pdbx_seq_one_letter_code
_entity_poly.pdbx_strand_id
1 'polypeptide(L)'
;MDDNDHCARSSDKAHAGEDEGSTAPLPEKVQVGGSPLYQVEKKLGKGGFGQVHVGRRVTENLAGLRMGPVEVALKFEHRSSKGCPSGAPYEWQVYNILGGSHGVPHVHFKGRQGDHYIMVMDMLGPSLWDFWNKNSRTISVDVVSCIAIEAISILEKMHSRGYVHGDVKPENFLLGPPGTPDEKKLFLVDLGLATRWRDRSTDLHIEYDQRPDVFRGTVRYASVHAHLGRTASRRDDLESLAYTLIFLLRGRLPWQGLQGENKGFLVCKMKMTTSLETLCSLCPQPFRLFMEYVVNLKFDEEPNYAKYVALFDGIVGPNPDIRPINTDGAQKVGHKRGRLSSEDEEDKQPKKRVRMGVPVAQWISVYNGRRPMKQRYHYNVADARLSQHIEKGNEDGLFISSVASCQNLWALIMDAGTGFTSQVFKLSPYFLHKEWIMEQWENNYYISAIAGALNGSSLVVMSKGTKYLQQSYKISDSFPFKWINKKWKEGFYVTSMATSNGSKWGVVMSRGAGFSDQVVEIDFLYPSEGIHFRWDDGYRITATAATADQTAIILSEPRRRTIDETQETLRTSSFPTTQIKEKWEKNLYIASVCYGRTAS
;
A
#
# COMPACT_ATOMS: atom_id res chain seq x y z
N MET A 1 -19.62 30.98 49.04
CA MET A 1 -18.83 32.11 48.49
C MET A 1 -17.68 31.48 47.71
N ASP A 2 -17.98 30.58 46.78
CA ASP A 2 -18.61 30.80 45.46
C ASP A 2 -17.57 31.42 44.53
N ASP A 3 -17.00 30.60 43.65
CA ASP A 3 -17.40 30.69 42.25
C ASP A 3 -17.08 29.40 41.49
N ASN A 4 -18.07 29.04 40.66
CA ASN A 4 -18.20 27.84 39.85
C ASN A 4 -17.20 27.84 38.68
N ASP A 5 -16.60 26.68 38.40
CA ASP A 5 -16.00 26.40 37.09
C ASP A 5 -16.75 25.24 36.43
N HIS A 6 -17.55 25.59 35.42
CA HIS A 6 -18.43 24.68 34.71
C HIS A 6 -17.66 23.83 33.70
N CYS A 7 -17.77 22.51 33.90
CA CYS A 7 -17.37 21.47 32.96
C CYS A 7 -18.14 21.61 31.63
N ALA A 8 -17.45 22.09 30.59
CA ALA A 8 -17.97 22.13 29.23
C ALA A 8 -17.98 20.71 28.63
N ARG A 9 -19.19 20.12 28.58
CA ARG A 9 -19.51 18.98 27.72
C ARG A 9 -19.35 19.40 26.26
N SER A 10 -18.34 18.88 25.57
CA SER A 10 -18.24 18.99 24.11
C SER A 10 -19.33 18.15 23.46
N SER A 11 -20.28 18.86 22.86
CA SER A 11 -21.33 18.36 21.99
C SER A 11 -20.83 18.35 20.54
N ASP A 12 -20.14 17.29 20.12
CA ASP A 12 -19.85 17.05 18.71
C ASP A 12 -20.86 16.05 18.12
N LYS A 13 -22.09 16.55 17.92
CA LYS A 13 -23.01 16.04 16.88
C LYS A 13 -22.86 16.96 15.67
N ALA A 14 -21.81 16.73 14.87
CA ALA A 14 -21.77 17.23 13.50
C ALA A 14 -22.23 16.10 12.58
N HIS A 15 -23.50 16.16 12.19
CA HIS A 15 -24.08 15.36 11.11
C HIS A 15 -23.33 15.64 9.80
N ALA A 16 -22.39 14.78 9.44
CA ALA A 16 -22.13 14.50 8.04
C ALA A 16 -23.21 13.50 7.60
N GLY A 17 -24.12 13.94 6.74
CA GLY A 17 -25.15 13.10 6.15
C GLY A 17 -24.52 12.01 5.28
N GLU A 18 -24.20 10.88 5.89
CA GLU A 18 -24.18 9.61 5.19
C GLU A 18 -25.64 9.23 4.95
N ASP A 19 -26.04 9.31 3.69
CA ASP A 19 -27.21 8.72 3.06
C ASP A 19 -27.87 7.64 3.95
N GLU A 20 -28.88 8.01 4.74
CA GLU A 20 -29.87 7.07 5.29
C GLU A 20 -30.74 6.58 4.11
N GLY A 21 -30.11 5.87 3.18
CA GLY A 21 -30.82 5.06 2.22
C GLY A 21 -31.56 4.00 3.00
N SER A 22 -32.87 4.17 3.14
CA SER A 22 -33.87 3.23 3.65
C SER A 22 -33.41 1.78 3.53
N THR A 23 -32.72 1.25 4.54
CA THR A 23 -32.36 -0.16 4.60
C THR A 23 -33.60 -0.91 5.07
N ALA A 24 -34.07 -1.85 4.25
CA ALA A 24 -35.17 -2.72 4.61
C ALA A 24 -34.98 -3.30 6.03
N PRO A 25 -36.03 -3.37 6.86
CA PRO A 25 -35.90 -3.89 8.22
C PRO A 25 -35.31 -5.30 8.20
N LEU A 26 -34.45 -5.60 9.17
CA LEU A 26 -33.97 -6.96 9.34
C LEU A 26 -35.14 -7.89 9.67
N PRO A 27 -35.12 -9.14 9.17
CA PRO A 27 -36.14 -10.11 9.55
C PRO A 27 -36.05 -10.40 11.06
N GLU A 28 -37.18 -10.47 11.76
CA GLU A 28 -37.22 -10.82 13.19
C GLU A 28 -36.78 -12.27 13.46
N LYS A 29 -37.02 -13.16 12.49
CA LYS A 29 -36.64 -14.57 12.53
C LYS A 29 -35.90 -14.96 11.27
N VAL A 30 -34.85 -15.76 11.42
CA VAL A 30 -33.98 -16.22 10.33
C VAL A 30 -34.08 -17.73 10.18
N GLN A 31 -34.29 -18.18 8.94
CA GLN A 31 -34.14 -19.57 8.55
C GLN A 31 -33.53 -19.64 7.15
N VAL A 32 -32.29 -20.13 7.04
CA VAL A 32 -31.54 -20.13 5.78
C VAL A 32 -30.78 -21.43 5.59
N GLY A 33 -30.67 -21.91 4.35
CA GLY A 33 -29.81 -23.06 4.03
C GLY A 33 -30.13 -24.34 4.82
N GLY A 34 -31.40 -24.55 5.20
CA GLY A 34 -31.82 -25.67 6.04
C GLY A 34 -31.50 -25.52 7.54
N SER A 35 -31.21 -24.31 8.00
CA SER A 35 -30.96 -24.03 9.41
C SER A 35 -32.20 -24.26 10.29
N PRO A 36 -32.01 -24.43 11.61
CA PRO A 36 -33.06 -24.14 12.58
C PRO A 36 -33.58 -22.70 12.43
N LEU A 37 -34.77 -22.45 12.95
CA LEU A 37 -35.32 -21.09 13.06
C LEU A 37 -34.60 -20.36 14.20
N TYR A 38 -34.02 -19.18 13.90
CA TYR A 38 -33.35 -18.33 14.88
C TYR A 38 -34.12 -17.03 15.08
N GLN A 39 -34.41 -16.67 16.32
CA GLN A 39 -34.89 -15.34 16.68
C GLN A 39 -33.70 -14.38 16.64
N VAL A 40 -33.85 -13.27 15.91
CA VAL A 40 -32.85 -12.18 15.88
C VAL A 40 -33.00 -11.37 17.16
N GLU A 41 -31.91 -11.26 17.89
CA GLU A 41 -31.82 -10.51 19.15
C GLU A 41 -30.91 -9.28 18.97
N LYS A 42 -30.23 -8.87 20.05
CA LYS A 42 -29.41 -7.66 20.11
C LYS A 42 -28.33 -7.63 19.02
N LYS A 43 -28.06 -6.42 18.54
CA LYS A 43 -26.94 -6.14 17.64
C LYS A 43 -25.62 -6.31 18.38
N LEU A 44 -24.68 -7.02 17.76
CA LEU A 44 -23.31 -7.20 18.24
C LEU A 44 -22.36 -6.16 17.64
N GLY A 45 -22.55 -5.83 16.36
CA GLY A 45 -21.69 -4.87 15.67
C GLY A 45 -22.19 -4.50 14.28
N LYS A 46 -21.58 -3.46 13.70
CA LYS A 46 -21.76 -3.06 12.30
C LYS A 46 -20.37 -2.96 11.66
N GLY A 47 -20.15 -3.72 10.59
CA GLY A 47 -18.93 -3.65 9.78
C GLY A 47 -19.14 -2.76 8.54
N GLY A 48 -18.13 -2.71 7.67
CA GLY A 48 -18.18 -1.91 6.43
C GLY A 48 -19.20 -2.40 5.40
N PHE A 49 -19.59 -3.68 5.45
CA PHE A 49 -20.46 -4.32 4.45
C PHE A 49 -21.81 -4.78 4.99
N GLY A 50 -21.96 -4.88 6.32
CA GLY A 50 -23.13 -5.49 6.96
C GLY A 50 -23.19 -5.28 8.47
N GLN A 51 -24.12 -5.98 9.12
CA GLN A 51 -24.31 -5.96 10.56
C GLN A 51 -24.44 -7.36 11.15
N VAL A 52 -24.00 -7.52 12.39
CA VAL A 52 -23.97 -8.80 13.10
C VAL A 52 -24.88 -8.70 14.32
N HIS A 53 -25.73 -9.71 14.52
CA HIS A 53 -26.67 -9.82 15.63
C HIS A 53 -26.53 -11.17 16.33
N VAL A 54 -26.98 -11.25 17.57
CA VAL A 54 -27.21 -12.54 18.25
C VAL A 54 -28.42 -13.21 17.61
N GLY A 55 -28.32 -14.50 17.32
CA GLY A 55 -29.43 -15.36 16.98
C GLY A 55 -29.64 -16.41 18.07
N ARG A 56 -30.86 -16.54 18.59
CA ARG A 56 -31.22 -17.61 19.52
C ARG A 56 -32.16 -18.60 18.85
N ARG A 57 -31.79 -19.89 18.88
CA ARG A 57 -32.59 -20.95 18.27
C ARG A 57 -33.96 -21.00 18.92
N VAL A 58 -35.01 -20.90 18.10
CA VAL A 58 -36.39 -21.12 18.53
C VAL A 58 -36.61 -22.64 18.53
N THR A 59 -36.89 -23.20 19.71
CA THR A 59 -37.15 -24.64 19.85
C THR A 59 -38.46 -25.01 19.17
N GLU A 60 -38.37 -25.70 18.03
CA GLU A 60 -39.38 -26.68 17.62
C GLU A 60 -38.68 -28.03 17.50
N ASN A 61 -39.09 -28.97 18.36
CA ASN A 61 -38.69 -30.38 18.30
C ASN A 61 -39.30 -31.02 17.04
N LEU A 62 -38.79 -30.69 15.86
CA LEU A 62 -39.08 -31.43 14.64
C LEU A 62 -38.03 -32.52 14.48
N ALA A 63 -38.44 -33.76 14.79
CA ALA A 63 -37.64 -34.95 14.61
C ALA A 63 -37.10 -35.02 13.18
N GLY A 64 -35.78 -34.86 13.00
CA GLY A 64 -35.11 -35.02 11.71
C GLY A 64 -34.18 -33.88 11.27
N LEU A 65 -34.22 -32.70 11.91
CA LEU A 65 -33.29 -31.60 11.60
C LEU A 65 -32.02 -31.67 12.44
N ARG A 66 -30.85 -31.37 11.83
CA ARG A 66 -29.57 -31.26 12.55
C ARG A 66 -29.72 -30.27 13.72
N MET A 67 -29.41 -30.71 14.94
CA MET A 67 -29.37 -29.86 16.13
C MET A 67 -28.27 -28.80 15.95
N GLY A 68 -28.61 -27.63 15.40
CA GLY A 68 -27.69 -26.48 15.29
C GLY A 68 -27.43 -25.82 16.66
N PRO A 69 -26.47 -24.89 16.77
CA PRO A 69 -26.15 -24.23 18.04
C PRO A 69 -27.37 -23.48 18.63
N VAL A 70 -27.43 -23.37 19.95
CA VAL A 70 -28.51 -22.65 20.67
C VAL A 70 -28.37 -21.14 20.49
N GLU A 71 -27.16 -20.62 20.52
CA GLU A 71 -26.84 -19.21 20.30
C GLU A 71 -25.79 -19.11 19.18
N VAL A 72 -26.00 -18.18 18.25
CA VAL A 72 -25.19 -18.01 17.03
C VAL A 72 -24.97 -16.53 16.73
N ALA A 73 -23.94 -16.22 15.95
CA ALA A 73 -23.80 -14.91 15.33
C ALA A 73 -24.47 -14.91 13.95
N LEU A 74 -25.41 -13.98 13.74
CA LEU A 74 -26.12 -13.77 12.48
C LEU A 74 -25.53 -12.54 11.77
N LYS A 75 -24.77 -12.75 10.69
CA LYS A 75 -24.23 -11.66 9.85
C LYS A 75 -25.16 -11.41 8.67
N PHE A 76 -25.63 -10.18 8.52
CA PHE A 76 -26.52 -9.72 7.45
C PHE A 76 -25.79 -8.74 6.53
N GLU A 77 -25.83 -8.99 5.23
CA GLU A 77 -25.46 -8.03 4.20
C GLU A 77 -26.63 -7.79 3.25
N HIS A 78 -26.96 -6.52 3.02
CA HIS A 78 -28.02 -6.15 2.10
C HIS A 78 -27.58 -6.37 0.65
N ARG A 79 -28.50 -6.75 -0.24
CA ARG A 79 -28.19 -7.02 -1.65
C ARG A 79 -27.62 -5.83 -2.42
N SER A 80 -27.96 -4.61 -2.01
CA SER A 80 -27.40 -3.38 -2.60
C SER A 80 -26.07 -2.95 -1.98
N SER A 81 -25.55 -3.67 -0.98
CA SER A 81 -24.24 -3.35 -0.38
C SER A 81 -23.13 -3.48 -1.41
N LYS A 82 -22.08 -2.65 -1.26
CA LYS A 82 -20.88 -2.67 -2.12
C LYS A 82 -20.18 -4.04 -2.20
N GLY A 83 -20.40 -4.91 -1.21
CA GLY A 83 -19.89 -6.28 -1.18
C GLY A 83 -20.69 -7.29 -2.03
N CYS A 84 -21.84 -6.89 -2.60
CA CYS A 84 -22.78 -7.75 -3.30
C CYS A 84 -23.12 -7.32 -4.76
N PRO A 85 -22.19 -6.77 -5.57
CA PRO A 85 -22.55 -6.21 -6.88
C PRO A 85 -23.07 -7.25 -7.90
N SER A 86 -22.76 -8.53 -7.72
CA SER A 86 -23.08 -9.61 -8.67
C SER A 86 -23.59 -10.90 -8.02
N GLY A 87 -23.94 -10.89 -6.74
CA GLY A 87 -24.39 -12.09 -6.03
C GLY A 87 -24.11 -12.08 -4.54
N ALA A 88 -23.96 -13.26 -3.95
CA ALA A 88 -23.60 -13.43 -2.55
C ALA A 88 -22.21 -12.82 -2.24
N PRO A 89 -21.97 -12.37 -1.00
CA PRO A 89 -20.70 -11.77 -0.61
C PRO A 89 -19.51 -12.69 -0.89
N TYR A 90 -18.40 -12.12 -1.39
CA TYR A 90 -17.16 -12.86 -1.62
C TYR A 90 -16.65 -13.58 -0.35
N GLU A 91 -16.89 -12.98 0.81
CA GLU A 91 -16.59 -13.54 2.13
C GLU A 91 -17.11 -14.98 2.31
N TRP A 92 -18.27 -15.31 1.73
CA TRP A 92 -18.86 -16.66 1.82
C TRP A 92 -17.98 -17.73 1.16
N GLN A 93 -17.26 -17.36 0.09
CA GLN A 93 -16.34 -18.25 -0.60
C GLN A 93 -15.06 -18.46 0.21
N VAL A 94 -14.60 -17.40 0.89
CA VAL A 94 -13.42 -17.48 1.76
C VAL A 94 -13.71 -18.38 2.96
N TYR A 95 -14.87 -18.23 3.62
CA TYR A 95 -15.27 -19.14 4.72
C TYR A 95 -15.49 -20.58 4.27
N ASN A 96 -15.87 -20.85 3.02
CA ASN A 96 -15.92 -22.24 2.53
C ASN A 96 -14.55 -22.91 2.54
N ILE A 97 -13.48 -22.15 2.38
CA ILE A 97 -12.11 -22.65 2.29
C ILE A 97 -11.44 -22.62 3.67
N LEU A 98 -11.71 -21.58 4.47
CA LEU A 98 -11.02 -21.31 5.73
C LEU A 98 -11.84 -21.66 6.97
N GLY A 99 -13.17 -21.73 6.90
CA GLY A 99 -14.04 -21.96 8.06
C GLY A 99 -13.69 -23.24 8.81
N GLY A 100 -13.56 -23.13 10.14
CA GLY A 100 -13.11 -24.23 10.99
C GLY A 100 -11.61 -24.53 10.93
N SER A 101 -10.84 -23.78 10.14
CA SER A 101 -9.38 -23.76 10.28
C SER A 101 -9.01 -23.15 11.64
N HIS A 102 -7.79 -23.44 12.10
CA HIS A 102 -7.29 -22.91 13.36
C HIS A 102 -7.45 -21.38 13.42
N GLY A 103 -8.18 -20.91 14.43
CA GLY A 103 -8.49 -19.50 14.65
C GLY A 103 -9.47 -18.86 13.68
N VAL A 104 -10.27 -19.62 12.93
CA VAL A 104 -11.33 -19.09 12.06
C VAL A 104 -12.67 -19.73 12.46
N PRO A 105 -13.72 -18.93 12.79
CA PRO A 105 -15.01 -19.47 13.22
C PRO A 105 -15.69 -20.28 12.11
N HIS A 106 -16.55 -21.21 12.50
CA HIS A 106 -17.38 -21.98 11.58
C HIS A 106 -18.55 -21.14 11.07
N VAL A 107 -18.88 -21.35 9.81
CA VAL A 107 -20.17 -20.95 9.23
C VAL A 107 -21.04 -22.21 9.19
N HIS A 108 -22.06 -22.26 10.04
CA HIS A 108 -22.98 -23.41 10.12
C HIS A 108 -23.95 -23.44 8.93
N PHE A 109 -24.52 -22.28 8.62
CA PHE A 109 -25.51 -22.12 7.55
C PHE A 109 -25.30 -20.78 6.87
N LYS A 110 -25.72 -20.71 5.61
CA LYS A 110 -25.79 -19.46 4.87
C LYS A 110 -26.88 -19.54 3.82
N GLY A 111 -27.47 -18.41 3.52
CA GLY A 111 -28.50 -18.32 2.50
C GLY A 111 -29.10 -16.93 2.45
N ARG A 112 -30.11 -16.78 1.62
CA ARG A 112 -30.80 -15.50 1.42
C ARG A 112 -32.18 -15.57 2.05
N GLN A 113 -32.57 -14.51 2.75
CA GLN A 113 -33.93 -14.31 3.22
C GLN A 113 -34.31 -12.84 3.00
N GLY A 114 -35.37 -12.62 2.22
CA GLY A 114 -35.71 -11.28 1.72
C GLY A 114 -34.54 -10.66 0.94
N ASP A 115 -34.21 -9.41 1.26
CA ASP A 115 -33.12 -8.67 0.64
C ASP A 115 -31.76 -8.77 1.35
N HIS A 116 -31.61 -9.76 2.23
CA HIS A 116 -30.39 -9.98 2.98
C HIS A 116 -29.74 -11.33 2.63
N TYR A 117 -28.44 -11.28 2.39
CA TYR A 117 -27.56 -12.44 2.50
C TYR A 117 -27.20 -12.62 3.97
N ILE A 118 -27.40 -13.84 4.48
CA ILE A 118 -27.24 -14.16 5.90
C ILE A 118 -26.25 -15.30 6.08
N MET A 119 -25.30 -15.14 7.00
CA MET A 119 -24.48 -16.21 7.54
C MET A 119 -24.83 -16.47 9.00
N VAL A 120 -24.96 -17.75 9.35
CA VAL A 120 -25.13 -18.26 10.71
C VAL A 120 -23.79 -18.85 11.14
N MET A 121 -23.16 -18.24 12.14
CA MET A 121 -21.77 -18.51 12.52
C MET A 121 -21.64 -18.85 14.00
N ASP A 122 -20.49 -19.41 14.39
CA ASP A 122 -20.11 -19.58 15.79
C ASP A 122 -20.32 -18.26 16.55
N MET A 123 -20.99 -18.32 17.70
CA MET A 123 -21.02 -17.19 18.63
C MET A 123 -19.66 -17.12 19.34
N LEU A 124 -19.06 -15.94 19.38
CA LEU A 124 -17.75 -15.70 20.00
C LEU A 124 -17.87 -14.73 21.19
N GLY A 125 -16.77 -14.58 21.93
CA GLY A 125 -16.61 -13.66 23.04
C GLY A 125 -16.23 -12.24 22.61
N PRO A 126 -15.72 -11.41 23.54
CA PRO A 126 -15.35 -10.03 23.25
C PRO A 126 -14.18 -9.93 22.27
N SER A 127 -14.14 -8.84 21.50
CA SER A 127 -12.98 -8.51 20.67
C SER A 127 -11.78 -8.05 21.52
N LEU A 128 -10.57 -8.06 20.96
CA LEU A 128 -9.40 -7.47 21.62
C LEU A 128 -9.57 -5.96 21.82
N TRP A 129 -10.36 -5.29 20.98
CA TRP A 129 -10.77 -3.90 21.18
C TRP A 129 -11.63 -3.73 22.45
N ASP A 130 -12.61 -4.60 22.66
CA ASP A 130 -13.45 -4.59 23.87
C ASP A 130 -12.63 -4.92 25.11
N PHE A 131 -11.74 -5.91 25.00
CA PHE A 131 -10.82 -6.30 26.06
C PHE A 131 -9.87 -5.15 26.44
N TRP A 132 -9.29 -4.47 25.46
CA TRP A 132 -8.43 -3.29 25.67
C TRP A 132 -9.19 -2.12 26.34
N ASN A 133 -10.43 -1.85 25.92
CA ASN A 133 -11.25 -0.78 26.52
C ASN A 133 -11.61 -1.07 27.98
N LYS A 134 -11.89 -2.34 28.32
CA LYS A 134 -12.18 -2.76 29.70
C LYS A 134 -10.97 -2.65 30.62
N ASN A 135 -9.76 -2.87 30.10
CA ASN A 135 -8.50 -2.83 30.85
C ASN A 135 -7.85 -1.43 30.86
N SER A 136 -8.65 -0.36 31.04
CA SER A 136 -8.14 1.02 31.13
C SER A 136 -7.25 1.44 29.96
N ARG A 137 -7.48 0.90 28.76
CA ARG A 137 -6.76 1.27 27.51
C ARG A 137 -5.28 0.85 27.46
N THR A 138 -4.91 -0.18 28.21
CA THR A 138 -3.59 -0.84 28.12
C THR A 138 -3.74 -2.33 28.41
N ILE A 139 -2.94 -3.17 27.76
CA ILE A 139 -2.87 -4.61 28.08
C ILE A 139 -1.45 -4.94 28.52
N SER A 140 -1.32 -5.83 29.51
CA SER A 140 -0.03 -6.26 30.04
C SER A 140 0.80 -7.03 29.01
N VAL A 141 2.12 -6.96 29.16
CA VAL A 141 3.09 -7.51 28.19
C VAL A 141 2.94 -9.02 27.99
N ASP A 142 2.65 -9.76 29.05
CA ASP A 142 2.42 -11.22 29.03
C ASP A 142 1.19 -11.58 28.19
N VAL A 143 0.08 -10.85 28.35
CA VAL A 143 -1.14 -11.07 27.58
C VAL A 143 -0.93 -10.72 26.11
N VAL A 144 -0.32 -9.56 25.80
CA VAL A 144 -0.05 -9.19 24.40
C VAL A 144 0.94 -10.15 23.74
N SER A 145 1.87 -10.73 24.50
CA SER A 145 2.80 -11.75 23.97
C SER A 145 2.08 -13.05 23.63
N CYS A 146 1.12 -13.49 24.46
CA CYS A 146 0.28 -14.65 24.11
C CYS A 146 -0.59 -14.36 22.88
N ILE A 147 -1.16 -13.15 22.77
CA ILE A 147 -1.89 -12.69 21.58
C ILE A 147 -0.99 -12.73 20.35
N ALA A 148 0.25 -12.26 20.44
CA ALA A 148 1.20 -12.28 19.33
C ALA A 148 1.44 -13.70 18.82
N ILE A 149 1.76 -14.63 19.72
CA ILE A 149 2.01 -16.04 19.40
C ILE A 149 0.83 -16.68 18.67
N GLU A 150 -0.38 -16.53 19.22
CA GLU A 150 -1.58 -17.14 18.65
C GLU A 150 -1.97 -16.43 17.34
N ALA A 151 -1.97 -15.10 17.28
CA ALA A 151 -2.30 -14.36 16.05
C ALA A 151 -1.35 -14.67 14.89
N ILE A 152 -0.04 -14.83 15.14
CA ILE A 152 0.93 -15.25 14.13
C ILE A 152 0.57 -16.65 13.59
N SER A 153 0.19 -17.58 14.48
CA SER A 153 -0.19 -18.95 14.12
C SER A 153 -1.49 -19.00 13.31
N ILE A 154 -2.47 -18.15 13.63
CA ILE A 154 -3.72 -18.00 12.86
C ILE A 154 -3.42 -17.46 11.46
N LEU A 155 -2.61 -16.40 11.36
CA LEU A 155 -2.21 -15.83 10.08
C LEU A 155 -1.40 -16.83 9.25
N GLU A 156 -0.45 -17.56 9.82
CA GLU A 156 0.25 -18.65 9.13
C GLU A 156 -0.74 -19.66 8.55
N LYS A 157 -1.75 -20.06 9.32
CA LYS A 157 -2.73 -21.04 8.84
C LYS A 157 -3.54 -20.49 7.67
N MET A 158 -3.98 -19.24 7.74
CA MET A 158 -4.68 -18.56 6.65
C MET A 158 -3.78 -18.42 5.40
N HIS A 159 -2.54 -17.99 5.59
CA HIS A 159 -1.54 -17.85 4.53
C HIS A 159 -1.27 -19.18 3.85
N SER A 160 -1.13 -20.29 4.59
CA SER A 160 -0.93 -21.64 4.03
C SER A 160 -2.08 -22.12 3.12
N ARG A 161 -3.27 -21.52 3.27
CA ARG A 161 -4.45 -21.76 2.43
C ARG A 161 -4.54 -20.80 1.23
N GLY A 162 -3.51 -19.97 1.02
CA GLY A 162 -3.37 -19.07 -0.12
C GLY A 162 -4.07 -17.71 0.04
N TYR A 163 -4.50 -17.35 1.26
CA TYR A 163 -5.22 -16.11 1.54
C TYR A 163 -4.44 -15.20 2.48
N VAL A 164 -4.57 -13.89 2.26
CA VAL A 164 -4.27 -12.83 3.23
C VAL A 164 -5.60 -12.27 3.74
N HIS A 165 -5.62 -11.81 4.98
CA HIS A 165 -6.77 -11.24 5.66
C HIS A 165 -7.08 -9.83 5.16
N GLY A 166 -6.08 -8.94 5.08
CA GLY A 166 -6.21 -7.59 4.54
C GLY A 166 -6.82 -6.54 5.49
N ASP A 167 -7.32 -6.93 6.66
CA ASP A 167 -7.84 -6.00 7.68
C ASP A 167 -7.54 -6.44 9.12
N VAL A 168 -6.28 -6.77 9.38
CA VAL A 168 -5.80 -7.18 10.71
C VAL A 168 -5.85 -5.99 11.68
N LYS A 169 -6.64 -6.13 12.76
CA LYS A 169 -6.88 -5.10 13.78
C LYS A 169 -7.49 -5.68 15.07
N PRO A 170 -7.45 -4.97 16.21
CA PRO A 170 -8.03 -5.46 17.47
C PRO A 170 -9.51 -5.86 17.39
N GLU A 171 -10.30 -5.16 16.57
CA GLU A 171 -11.75 -5.40 16.43
C GLU A 171 -12.06 -6.74 15.75
N ASN A 172 -11.14 -7.26 14.92
CA ASN A 172 -11.33 -8.49 14.16
C ASN A 172 -10.74 -9.73 14.85
N PHE A 173 -10.04 -9.55 15.97
CA PHE A 173 -9.61 -10.66 16.83
C PHE A 173 -10.55 -10.78 18.02
N LEU A 174 -11.23 -11.93 18.15
CA LEU A 174 -12.20 -12.21 19.21
C LEU A 174 -11.72 -13.38 20.06
N LEU A 175 -12.04 -13.32 21.36
CA LEU A 175 -11.89 -14.44 22.26
C LEU A 175 -13.02 -15.45 22.08
N GLY A 176 -12.85 -16.68 22.55
CA GLY A 176 -13.95 -17.64 22.62
C GLY A 176 -15.02 -17.22 23.64
N PRO A 177 -16.19 -17.87 23.62
CA PRO A 177 -17.29 -17.52 24.51
C PRO A 177 -16.90 -17.63 25.99
N PRO A 178 -17.22 -16.63 26.84
CA PRO A 178 -16.91 -16.67 28.26
C PRO A 178 -17.52 -17.90 28.97
N GLY A 179 -16.78 -18.51 29.91
CA GLY A 179 -17.26 -19.66 30.67
C GLY A 179 -17.31 -20.97 29.87
N THR A 180 -16.68 -21.01 28.69
CA THR A 180 -16.48 -22.23 27.91
C THR A 180 -15.01 -22.65 27.93
N PRO A 181 -14.68 -23.92 27.62
CA PRO A 181 -13.28 -24.36 27.50
C PRO A 181 -12.47 -23.56 26.47
N ASP A 182 -13.17 -22.89 25.54
CA ASP A 182 -12.57 -22.11 24.47
C ASP A 182 -12.43 -20.61 24.82
N GLU A 183 -12.79 -20.16 26.03
CA GLU A 183 -12.80 -18.74 26.40
C GLU A 183 -11.46 -18.03 26.18
N LYS A 184 -10.34 -18.76 26.30
CA LYS A 184 -8.98 -18.25 26.10
C LYS A 184 -8.48 -18.40 24.66
N LYS A 185 -9.24 -19.02 23.75
CA LYS A 185 -8.85 -19.17 22.34
C LYS A 185 -9.09 -17.88 21.58
N LEU A 186 -8.18 -17.59 20.64
CA LEU A 186 -8.28 -16.43 19.76
C LEU A 186 -8.84 -16.83 18.40
N PHE A 187 -9.69 -15.98 17.83
CA PHE A 187 -10.30 -16.16 16.53
C PHE A 187 -10.14 -14.88 15.71
N LEU A 188 -9.85 -15.03 14.42
CA LEU A 188 -9.82 -13.97 13.43
C LEU A 188 -11.13 -14.03 12.61
N VAL A 189 -11.84 -12.91 12.58
CA VAL A 189 -13.14 -12.77 11.91
C VAL A 189 -13.11 -11.67 10.85
N ASP A 190 -14.22 -11.53 10.12
CA ASP A 190 -14.43 -10.55 9.05
C ASP A 190 -13.49 -10.72 7.84
N LEU A 191 -13.80 -11.73 7.02
CA LEU A 191 -13.01 -12.11 5.85
C LEU A 191 -13.43 -11.33 4.58
N GLY A 192 -14.16 -10.23 4.74
CA GLY A 192 -14.70 -9.44 3.64
C GLY A 192 -13.64 -8.76 2.77
N LEU A 193 -12.46 -8.49 3.32
CA LEU A 193 -11.31 -7.91 2.61
C LEU A 193 -10.23 -8.94 2.27
N ALA A 194 -10.45 -10.22 2.59
CA ALA A 194 -9.47 -11.25 2.33
C ALA A 194 -9.21 -11.37 0.82
N THR A 195 -7.95 -11.60 0.43
CA THR A 195 -7.57 -11.76 -0.97
C THR A 195 -6.60 -12.93 -1.12
N ARG A 196 -6.50 -13.48 -2.32
CA ARG A 196 -5.51 -14.53 -2.58
C ARG A 196 -4.15 -13.87 -2.79
N TRP A 197 -3.11 -14.43 -2.19
CA TRP A 197 -1.71 -14.08 -2.50
C TRP A 197 -1.04 -15.12 -3.40
N ARG A 198 -1.70 -16.26 -3.61
CA ARG A 198 -1.22 -17.39 -4.43
C ARG A 198 -2.29 -17.81 -5.44
N ASP A 199 -1.88 -17.96 -6.70
CA ASP A 199 -2.77 -18.44 -7.76
C ASP A 199 -3.28 -19.86 -7.46
N ARG A 200 -4.52 -20.16 -7.87
CA ARG A 200 -5.14 -21.46 -7.57
C ARG A 200 -4.64 -22.58 -8.46
N SER A 201 -4.29 -22.25 -9.69
CA SER A 201 -3.95 -23.22 -10.72
C SER A 201 -2.47 -23.56 -10.72
N THR A 202 -1.61 -22.57 -10.51
CA THR A 202 -0.15 -22.74 -10.59
C THR A 202 0.50 -22.91 -9.22
N ASP A 203 -0.20 -22.58 -8.13
CA ASP A 203 0.36 -22.46 -6.78
C ASP A 203 1.53 -21.45 -6.69
N LEU A 204 1.69 -20.58 -7.70
CA LEU A 204 2.68 -19.52 -7.72
C LEU A 204 2.16 -18.26 -7.05
N HIS A 205 3.08 -17.44 -6.56
CA HIS A 205 2.76 -16.11 -6.03
C HIS A 205 2.05 -15.27 -7.11
N ILE A 206 1.04 -14.50 -6.72
CA ILE A 206 0.38 -13.59 -7.68
C ILE A 206 1.33 -12.49 -8.14
N GLU A 207 1.06 -11.95 -9.33
CA GLU A 207 1.82 -10.86 -9.90
C GLU A 207 1.72 -9.57 -9.06
N TYR A 208 2.84 -8.86 -9.00
CA TYR A 208 2.91 -7.56 -8.35
C TYR A 208 2.24 -6.49 -9.21
N ASP A 209 1.42 -5.65 -8.58
CA ASP A 209 0.86 -4.45 -9.20
C ASP A 209 0.80 -3.30 -8.19
N GLN A 210 0.72 -2.07 -8.70
CA GLN A 210 0.49 -0.88 -7.89
C GLN A 210 -0.61 -0.01 -8.49
N ARG A 211 -1.65 0.24 -7.69
CA ARG A 211 -2.78 1.10 -8.02
C ARG A 211 -2.94 2.18 -6.95
N PRO A 212 -2.25 3.33 -7.09
CA PRO A 212 -2.15 4.34 -6.03
C PRO A 212 -3.47 4.94 -5.53
N ASP A 213 -4.56 4.77 -6.28
CA ASP A 213 -5.90 5.24 -5.92
C ASP A 213 -6.75 4.18 -5.20
N VAL A 214 -6.24 2.96 -5.04
CA VAL A 214 -6.92 1.85 -4.36
C VAL A 214 -6.30 1.65 -2.99
N PHE A 215 -7.10 1.87 -1.94
CA PHE A 215 -6.76 1.56 -0.57
C PHE A 215 -7.73 0.52 0.01
N ARG A 216 -7.24 -0.39 0.85
CA ARG A 216 -8.04 -1.39 1.57
C ARG A 216 -7.56 -1.51 3.01
N GLY A 217 -8.49 -1.90 3.89
CA GLY A 217 -8.24 -2.09 5.31
C GLY A 217 -8.44 -0.84 6.16
N THR A 218 -8.12 -0.95 7.44
CA THR A 218 -8.29 0.14 8.41
C THR A 218 -7.05 1.03 8.45
N VAL A 219 -7.16 2.30 8.04
CA VAL A 219 -6.06 3.30 7.93
C VAL A 219 -5.03 3.24 9.07
N ARG A 220 -5.50 3.07 10.31
CA ARG A 220 -4.65 3.02 11.51
C ARG A 220 -3.67 1.83 11.48
N TYR A 221 -4.14 0.66 11.08
CA TYR A 221 -3.39 -0.60 11.18
C TYR A 221 -2.89 -1.12 9.83
N ALA A 222 -3.47 -0.71 8.69
CA ALA A 222 -3.06 -1.17 7.37
C ALA A 222 -1.57 -0.90 7.08
N SER A 223 -0.90 -1.84 6.43
CA SER A 223 0.52 -1.73 6.03
C SER A 223 0.78 -0.47 5.18
N VAL A 224 2.03 -0.02 5.13
CA VAL A 224 2.45 1.02 4.19
C VAL A 224 2.18 0.59 2.74
N HIS A 225 2.33 -0.69 2.42
CA HIS A 225 2.08 -1.24 1.09
C HIS A 225 0.60 -1.08 0.67
N ALA A 226 -0.34 -1.32 1.60
CA ALA A 226 -1.77 -1.07 1.37
C ALA A 226 -2.06 0.42 1.14
N HIS A 227 -1.42 1.33 1.88
CA HIS A 227 -1.53 2.79 1.65
C HIS A 227 -1.00 3.23 0.28
N LEU A 228 0.03 2.53 -0.23
CA LEU A 228 0.59 2.76 -1.56
C LEU A 228 -0.20 2.06 -2.67
N GLY A 229 -1.28 1.34 -2.34
CA GLY A 229 -2.11 0.61 -3.29
C GLY A 229 -1.39 -0.53 -3.99
N ARG A 230 -0.38 -1.11 -3.33
CA ARG A 230 0.31 -2.31 -3.83
C ARG A 230 -0.58 -3.54 -3.66
N THR A 231 -0.39 -4.52 -4.53
CA THR A 231 -0.98 -5.84 -4.37
C THR A 231 -0.67 -6.37 -2.96
N ALA A 232 -1.70 -6.85 -2.25
CA ALA A 232 -1.56 -7.37 -0.90
C ALA A 232 -0.89 -8.74 -0.90
N SER A 233 -0.05 -8.98 0.11
CA SER A 233 0.72 -10.19 0.31
C SER A 233 0.87 -10.48 1.81
N ARG A 234 1.54 -11.58 2.16
CA ARG A 234 1.65 -12.05 3.56
C ARG A 234 2.34 -11.03 4.47
N ARG A 235 3.26 -10.22 3.94
CA ARG A 235 3.93 -9.15 4.70
C ARG A 235 2.94 -8.11 5.22
N ASP A 236 1.87 -7.84 4.49
CA ASP A 236 0.88 -6.82 4.83
C ASP A 236 0.13 -7.15 6.12
N ASP A 237 -0.30 -8.40 6.28
CA ASP A 237 -0.99 -8.87 7.47
C ASP A 237 -0.07 -8.86 8.70
N LEU A 238 1.20 -9.26 8.52
CA LEU A 238 2.19 -9.27 9.59
C LEU A 238 2.62 -7.86 10.03
N GLU A 239 2.78 -6.93 9.10
CA GLU A 239 3.03 -5.51 9.41
C GLU A 239 1.82 -4.91 10.15
N SER A 240 0.61 -5.22 9.70
CA SER A 240 -0.63 -4.78 10.35
C SER A 240 -0.80 -5.38 11.76
N LEU A 241 -0.38 -6.64 11.95
CA LEU A 241 -0.32 -7.28 13.26
C LEU A 241 0.69 -6.58 14.18
N ALA A 242 1.89 -6.25 13.69
CA ALA A 242 2.88 -5.54 14.50
C ALA A 242 2.36 -4.17 14.98
N TYR A 243 1.69 -3.40 14.11
CA TYR A 243 1.02 -2.16 14.52
C TYR A 243 -0.10 -2.41 15.54
N THR A 244 -0.87 -3.49 15.38
CA THR A 244 -1.93 -3.90 16.29
C THR A 244 -1.37 -4.23 17.69
N LEU A 245 -0.30 -5.02 17.77
CA LEU A 245 0.34 -5.40 19.04
C LEU A 245 0.92 -4.18 19.77
N ILE A 246 1.60 -3.29 19.05
CA ILE A 246 2.14 -2.04 19.62
C ILE A 246 1.00 -1.16 20.14
N PHE A 247 -0.12 -1.08 19.41
CA PHE A 247 -1.31 -0.36 19.87
C PHE A 247 -1.88 -0.96 21.17
N LEU A 248 -2.00 -2.28 21.27
CA LEU A 248 -2.52 -2.94 22.48
C LEU A 248 -1.63 -2.67 23.72
N LEU A 249 -0.31 -2.60 23.54
CA LEU A 249 0.64 -2.24 24.60
C LEU A 249 0.59 -0.76 24.99
N ARG A 250 0.66 0.13 24.00
CA ARG A 250 0.88 1.57 24.21
C ARG A 250 -0.41 2.38 24.31
N GLY A 251 -1.52 1.80 23.88
CA GLY A 251 -2.82 2.44 23.73
C GLY A 251 -2.93 3.47 22.60
N ARG A 252 -1.81 3.76 21.90
CA ARG A 252 -1.77 4.67 20.76
C ARG A 252 -0.63 4.37 19.78
N LEU A 253 -0.82 4.80 18.54
CA LEU A 253 0.16 4.82 17.46
C LEU A 253 0.50 6.28 17.08
N PRO A 254 1.72 6.58 16.61
CA PRO A 254 2.16 7.96 16.33
C PRO A 254 1.33 8.72 15.29
N TRP A 255 0.68 8.01 14.37
CA TRP A 255 -0.11 8.58 13.26
C TRP A 255 -1.62 8.71 13.57
N GLN A 256 -2.03 8.65 14.84
CA GLN A 256 -3.42 8.92 15.24
C GLN A 256 -3.72 10.42 15.31
N GLY A 257 -4.99 10.79 15.10
CA GLY A 257 -5.47 12.18 15.19
C GLY A 257 -5.48 12.96 13.87
N LEU A 258 -4.95 12.40 12.79
CA LEU A 258 -5.01 13.01 11.45
C LEU A 258 -6.42 12.99 10.85
N GLN A 259 -6.82 14.10 10.24
CA GLN A 259 -8.15 14.33 9.63
C GLN A 259 -8.00 14.90 8.21
N GLY A 260 -9.11 14.96 7.45
CA GLY A 260 -9.17 15.50 6.09
C GLY A 260 -9.13 14.45 4.98
N GLU A 261 -9.40 14.87 3.74
CA GLU A 261 -9.46 13.99 2.56
C GLU A 261 -8.13 13.29 2.24
N ASN A 262 -7.00 13.92 2.60
CA ASN A 262 -5.66 13.39 2.41
C ASN A 262 -5.14 12.54 3.61
N LYS A 263 -6.02 12.18 4.55
CA LYS A 263 -5.66 11.43 5.77
C LYS A 263 -4.84 10.17 5.46
N GLY A 264 -5.21 9.39 4.45
CA GLY A 264 -4.48 8.17 4.07
C GLY A 264 -3.02 8.47 3.70
N PHE A 265 -2.80 9.49 2.87
CA PHE A 265 -1.47 9.96 2.50
C PHE A 265 -0.65 10.42 3.73
N LEU A 266 -1.25 11.24 4.61
CA LEU A 266 -0.57 11.75 5.81
C LEU A 266 -0.20 10.62 6.78
N VAL A 267 -1.08 9.65 6.98
CA VAL A 267 -0.81 8.48 7.82
C VAL A 267 0.32 7.64 7.21
N CYS A 268 0.28 7.38 5.90
CA CYS A 268 1.34 6.65 5.21
C CYS A 268 2.70 7.36 5.34
N LYS A 269 2.72 8.69 5.15
CA LYS A 269 3.91 9.53 5.33
C LYS A 269 4.46 9.38 6.75
N MET A 270 3.61 9.52 7.76
CA MET A 270 4.03 9.38 9.16
C MET A 270 4.56 7.99 9.47
N LYS A 271 3.93 6.91 8.96
CA LYS A 271 4.44 5.54 9.12
C LYS A 271 5.86 5.41 8.56
N MET A 272 6.10 5.94 7.36
CA MET A 272 7.40 5.88 6.70
C MET A 272 8.49 6.71 7.38
N THR A 273 8.12 7.84 8.00
CA THR A 273 9.10 8.71 8.68
C THR A 273 9.33 8.36 10.15
N THR A 274 8.44 7.58 10.77
CA THR A 274 8.55 7.21 12.19
C THR A 274 9.61 6.13 12.35
N SER A 275 10.68 6.39 13.11
CA SER A 275 11.72 5.39 13.36
C SER A 275 11.21 4.21 14.22
N LEU A 276 11.89 3.06 14.14
CA LEU A 276 11.58 1.90 14.98
C LEU A 276 11.70 2.23 16.46
N GLU A 277 12.68 3.06 16.85
CA GLU A 277 12.89 3.51 18.22
C GLU A 277 11.71 4.35 18.72
N THR A 278 11.18 5.22 17.87
CA THR A 278 10.02 6.07 18.20
C THR A 278 8.75 5.22 18.33
N LEU A 279 8.53 4.34 17.35
CA LEU A 279 7.35 3.48 17.29
C LEU A 279 7.31 2.45 18.43
N CYS A 280 8.45 1.81 18.72
CA CYS A 280 8.59 0.79 19.75
C CYS A 280 9.14 1.34 21.07
N SER A 281 9.11 2.67 21.27
CA SER A 281 9.55 3.28 22.51
C SER A 281 8.79 2.67 23.70
N LEU A 282 9.55 2.17 24.69
CA LEU A 282 9.07 1.46 25.87
C LEU A 282 8.43 0.07 25.61
N CYS A 283 8.48 -0.44 24.38
CA CYS A 283 8.10 -1.82 24.10
C CYS A 283 9.24 -2.79 24.44
N PRO A 284 8.95 -4.01 24.95
CA PRO A 284 9.94 -5.06 25.11
C PRO A 284 10.61 -5.44 23.78
N GLN A 285 11.86 -5.91 23.87
CA GLN A 285 12.70 -6.22 22.70
C GLN A 285 12.03 -7.15 21.65
N PRO A 286 11.29 -8.21 22.03
CA PRO A 286 10.58 -9.07 21.07
C PRO A 286 9.66 -8.32 20.10
N PHE A 287 8.93 -7.30 20.57
CA PHE A 287 8.03 -6.49 19.73
C PHE A 287 8.81 -5.63 18.73
N ARG A 288 9.94 -5.06 19.16
CA ARG A 288 10.82 -4.29 18.29
C ARG A 288 11.42 -5.19 17.21
N LEU A 289 11.91 -6.38 17.57
CA LEU A 289 12.48 -7.35 16.63
C LEU A 289 11.43 -7.87 15.63
N PHE A 290 10.23 -8.19 16.10
CA PHE A 290 9.13 -8.59 15.22
C PHE A 290 8.81 -7.49 14.22
N MET A 291 8.64 -6.24 14.69
CA MET A 291 8.42 -5.09 13.83
C MET A 291 9.56 -4.89 12.82
N GLU A 292 10.81 -5.03 13.25
CA GLU A 292 12.00 -4.92 12.40
C GLU A 292 12.04 -6.00 11.32
N TYR A 293 11.66 -7.25 11.63
CA TYR A 293 11.59 -8.30 10.62
C TYR A 293 10.48 -8.07 9.60
N VAL A 294 9.26 -7.74 10.03
CA VAL A 294 8.11 -7.68 9.13
C VAL A 294 8.17 -6.52 8.13
N VAL A 295 8.74 -5.36 8.52
CA VAL A 295 8.87 -4.20 7.59
C VAL A 295 9.92 -4.42 6.49
N ASN A 296 10.76 -5.44 6.63
CA ASN A 296 11.81 -5.76 5.69
C ASN A 296 11.45 -6.93 4.75
N LEU A 297 10.28 -7.55 4.94
CA LEU A 297 9.80 -8.63 4.07
C LEU A 297 9.56 -8.13 2.64
N LYS A 298 10.08 -8.87 1.67
CA LYS A 298 9.75 -8.66 0.25
C LYS A 298 8.33 -9.14 -0.06
N PHE A 299 7.81 -8.72 -1.20
CA PHE A 299 6.45 -9.02 -1.64
C PHE A 299 6.17 -10.52 -1.69
N ASP A 300 7.08 -11.29 -2.25
CA ASP A 300 6.99 -12.72 -2.50
C ASP A 300 7.69 -13.59 -1.44
N GLU A 301 8.34 -12.97 -0.45
CA GLU A 301 9.09 -13.66 0.60
C GLU A 301 8.17 -14.53 1.48
N GLU A 302 8.63 -15.75 1.78
CA GLU A 302 7.99 -16.65 2.75
C GLU A 302 8.33 -16.18 4.18
N PRO A 303 7.34 -15.76 4.99
CA PRO A 303 7.64 -15.31 6.34
C PRO A 303 8.08 -16.48 7.25
N ASN A 304 9.09 -16.25 8.09
CA ASN A 304 9.54 -17.25 9.07
C ASN A 304 8.67 -17.18 10.34
N TYR A 305 7.43 -17.69 10.25
CA TYR A 305 6.45 -17.65 11.34
C TYR A 305 6.99 -18.28 12.63
N ALA A 306 7.71 -19.40 12.53
CA ALA A 306 8.32 -20.08 13.68
C ALA A 306 9.32 -19.17 14.43
N LYS A 307 10.20 -18.46 13.69
CA LYS A 307 11.12 -17.48 14.27
C LYS A 307 10.36 -16.34 14.96
N TYR A 308 9.25 -15.88 14.38
CA TYR A 308 8.48 -14.77 14.95
C TYR A 308 7.74 -15.17 16.23
N VAL A 309 7.18 -16.39 16.27
CA VAL A 309 6.60 -16.98 17.49
C VAL A 309 7.65 -17.09 18.59
N ALA A 310 8.83 -17.62 18.27
CA ALA A 310 9.91 -17.86 19.23
C ALA A 310 10.45 -16.59 19.91
N LEU A 311 10.25 -15.41 19.31
CA LEU A 311 10.60 -14.12 19.94
C LEU A 311 9.89 -13.91 21.29
N PHE A 312 8.69 -14.45 21.44
CA PHE A 312 7.83 -14.20 22.60
C PHE A 312 7.88 -15.31 23.66
N ASP A 313 8.52 -16.44 23.37
CA ASP A 313 8.61 -17.59 24.28
C ASP A 313 9.26 -17.23 25.62
N GLY A 314 10.26 -16.34 25.62
CA GLY A 314 10.92 -15.89 26.85
C GLY A 314 10.05 -15.00 27.76
N ILE A 315 8.95 -14.44 27.24
CA ILE A 315 8.00 -13.63 28.02
C ILE A 315 6.88 -14.52 28.59
N VAL A 316 6.44 -15.50 27.81
CA VAL A 316 5.29 -16.34 28.18
C VAL A 316 5.75 -17.48 29.09
N GLY A 317 5.10 -17.62 30.25
CA GLY A 317 5.44 -18.66 31.22
C GLY A 317 5.42 -20.09 30.62
N PRO A 318 6.25 -21.02 31.13
CA PRO A 318 6.42 -22.34 30.52
C PRO A 318 5.18 -23.24 30.64
N ASN A 319 4.27 -22.95 31.58
CA ASN A 319 3.03 -23.70 31.77
C ASN A 319 1.90 -23.11 30.89
N PRO A 320 1.41 -23.84 29.86
CA PRO A 320 0.33 -23.38 28.99
C PRO A 320 -1.01 -23.17 29.70
N ASP A 321 -1.31 -23.95 30.73
CA ASP A 321 -2.63 -23.98 31.38
C ASP A 321 -2.95 -22.67 32.12
N ILE A 322 -1.91 -22.01 32.63
CA ILE A 322 -2.03 -20.75 33.37
C ILE A 322 -1.94 -19.51 32.47
N ARG A 323 -1.68 -19.67 31.16
CA ARG A 323 -1.59 -18.54 30.24
C ARG A 323 -2.93 -17.80 30.17
N PRO A 324 -2.90 -16.46 30.03
CA PRO A 324 -4.13 -15.68 29.91
C PRO A 324 -4.85 -15.93 28.57
N ILE A 325 -4.11 -16.31 27.54
CA ILE A 325 -4.61 -16.67 26.20
C ILE A 325 -3.99 -18.01 25.82
N ASN A 326 -4.79 -18.88 25.19
CA ASN A 326 -4.34 -20.16 24.68
C ASN A 326 -3.42 -19.94 23.46
N THR A 327 -2.29 -20.65 23.44
CA THR A 327 -1.25 -20.55 22.40
C THR A 327 -0.94 -21.91 21.76
N ASP A 328 -1.86 -22.88 21.82
CA ASP A 328 -1.68 -24.23 21.29
C ASP A 328 -1.48 -24.25 19.78
N GLY A 329 -1.91 -23.17 19.09
CA GLY A 329 -1.61 -22.95 17.68
C GLY A 329 -0.12 -23.06 17.38
N ALA A 330 0.70 -22.39 18.19
CA ALA A 330 2.15 -22.33 18.04
C ALA A 330 2.84 -23.68 18.27
N GLN A 331 2.32 -24.53 19.17
CA GLN A 331 2.91 -25.86 19.40
C GLN A 331 2.81 -26.76 18.16
N LYS A 332 1.77 -26.57 17.34
CA LYS A 332 1.58 -27.31 16.07
C LYS A 332 2.47 -26.80 14.94
N VAL A 333 2.99 -25.57 15.03
CA VAL A 333 3.99 -25.00 14.11
C VAL A 333 5.36 -25.68 14.30
N GLY A 334 5.69 -26.08 15.54
CA GLY A 334 6.98 -26.65 15.91
C GLY A 334 7.23 -28.13 15.57
N HIS A 335 6.28 -28.87 14.96
CA HIS A 335 6.48 -30.29 14.62
C HIS A 335 7.17 -30.56 13.27
N LYS A 336 7.37 -29.54 12.42
CA LYS A 336 8.32 -29.61 11.30
C LYS A 336 9.74 -29.20 11.75
N ARG A 337 10.24 -29.84 12.80
CA ARG A 337 11.62 -29.66 13.29
C ARG A 337 12.61 -30.38 12.38
N GLY A 338 13.14 -29.67 11.38
CA GLY A 338 14.57 -29.80 11.11
C GLY A 338 15.30 -29.07 12.24
N ARG A 339 16.31 -29.70 12.84
CA ARG A 339 17.21 -29.03 13.79
C ARG A 339 17.67 -27.71 13.15
N LEU A 340 17.40 -26.58 13.80
CA LEU A 340 18.19 -25.37 13.56
C LEU A 340 19.63 -25.75 13.88
N SER A 341 20.45 -25.92 12.85
CA SER A 341 21.89 -26.07 13.01
C SER A 341 22.42 -24.78 13.61
N SER A 342 23.36 -24.91 14.54
CA SER A 342 24.13 -23.82 15.15
C SER A 342 24.93 -22.95 14.16
N GLU A 343 24.72 -23.13 12.85
CA GLU A 343 25.34 -22.38 11.75
C GLU A 343 24.51 -21.14 11.35
N ASP A 344 23.23 -21.04 11.75
CA ASP A 344 22.39 -19.86 11.45
C ASP A 344 22.59 -18.68 12.42
N GLU A 345 23.35 -18.87 13.51
CA GLU A 345 23.70 -17.81 14.48
C GLU A 345 24.79 -16.86 13.94
N GLU A 346 25.51 -17.22 12.88
CA GLU A 346 26.60 -16.40 12.31
C GLU A 346 26.23 -15.62 11.03
N ASP A 347 25.00 -15.72 10.52
CA ASP A 347 24.66 -15.00 9.29
C ASP A 347 24.16 -13.58 9.58
N LYS A 348 25.15 -12.69 9.71
CA LYS A 348 25.13 -11.24 9.47
C LYS A 348 23.93 -10.50 10.09
N GLN A 349 24.24 -9.66 11.09
CA GLN A 349 23.45 -8.46 11.40
C GLN A 349 22.84 -7.89 10.11
N PRO A 350 21.52 -7.68 10.03
CA PRO A 350 20.90 -7.17 8.83
C PRO A 350 21.62 -5.88 8.42
N LYS A 351 22.33 -5.92 7.28
CA LYS A 351 23.01 -4.76 6.71
C LYS A 351 21.95 -3.67 6.56
N LYS A 352 22.08 -2.59 7.34
CA LYS A 352 21.25 -1.36 7.34
C LYS A 352 20.34 -1.25 6.11
N ARG A 353 19.10 -1.70 6.23
CA ARG A 353 18.03 -1.42 5.26
C ARG A 353 16.71 -1.21 5.97
N VAL A 354 16.71 -0.45 7.05
CA VAL A 354 15.43 -0.06 7.67
C VAL A 354 14.74 0.91 6.71
N ARG A 355 13.59 0.50 6.16
CA ARG A 355 12.72 1.33 5.29
C ARG A 355 12.25 2.62 5.99
N MET A 356 12.30 2.66 7.31
CA MET A 356 11.88 3.80 8.13
C MET A 356 13.07 4.69 8.53
N GLY A 357 12.95 6.01 8.37
CA GLY A 357 14.01 6.95 8.75
C GLY A 357 13.94 8.31 8.05
N VAL A 358 14.90 9.20 8.36
CA VAL A 358 14.95 10.57 7.81
C VAL A 358 15.38 10.54 6.33
N PRO A 359 14.53 10.98 5.39
CA PRO A 359 14.81 10.86 3.97
C PRO A 359 15.80 11.93 3.48
N VAL A 360 16.68 11.56 2.55
CA VAL A 360 17.69 12.44 1.94
C VAL A 360 17.26 12.79 0.51
N ALA A 361 17.47 14.03 0.06
CA ALA A 361 17.25 14.38 -1.34
C ALA A 361 18.47 13.96 -2.18
N GLN A 362 18.24 13.24 -3.28
CA GLN A 362 19.29 12.78 -4.18
C GLN A 362 18.87 12.99 -5.64
N TRP A 363 19.87 13.05 -6.51
CA TRP A 363 19.70 12.90 -7.94
C TRP A 363 19.35 11.45 -8.26
N ILE A 364 18.34 11.26 -9.10
CA ILE A 364 17.98 9.98 -9.69
C ILE A 364 18.31 10.08 -11.17
N SER A 365 19.23 9.26 -11.65
CA SER A 365 19.61 9.19 -13.07
C SER A 365 19.30 7.81 -13.62
N VAL A 366 18.62 7.78 -14.75
CA VAL A 366 18.29 6.56 -15.51
C VAL A 366 19.18 6.54 -16.75
N TYR A 367 19.89 5.44 -16.96
CA TYR A 367 20.77 5.21 -18.10
C TYR A 367 20.21 4.10 -18.98
N ASN A 368 20.22 4.32 -20.29
CA ASN A 368 19.86 3.29 -21.26
C ASN A 368 21.06 2.97 -22.14
N GLY A 369 21.22 1.69 -22.47
CA GLY A 369 22.13 1.22 -23.51
C GLY A 369 21.68 1.74 -24.87
N ARG A 370 22.58 2.39 -25.61
CA ARG A 370 22.29 2.88 -26.96
C ARG A 370 23.47 2.63 -27.87
N ARG A 371 23.24 2.73 -29.19
CA ARG A 371 24.34 2.85 -30.14
C ARG A 371 25.17 4.09 -29.79
N PRO A 372 26.50 4.06 -30.04
CA PRO A 372 27.36 5.20 -29.75
C PRO A 372 26.78 6.51 -30.31
N MET A 373 26.59 7.49 -29.44
CA MET A 373 26.05 8.81 -29.79
C MET A 373 26.70 9.92 -28.97
N LYS A 374 26.68 11.14 -29.49
CA LYS A 374 27.10 12.34 -28.74
C LYS A 374 25.99 12.72 -27.76
N GLN A 375 26.34 12.82 -26.48
CA GLN A 375 25.48 13.35 -25.42
C GLN A 375 26.25 14.46 -24.68
N ARG A 376 25.56 15.53 -24.30
CA ARG A 376 26.10 16.64 -23.52
C ARG A 376 25.19 16.88 -22.32
N TYR A 377 25.80 17.18 -21.18
CA TYR A 377 25.07 17.64 -20.00
C TYR A 377 25.54 19.02 -19.56
N HIS A 378 24.61 19.79 -18.99
CA HIS A 378 24.88 20.99 -18.22
C HIS A 378 24.15 20.88 -16.89
N TYR A 379 24.74 21.34 -15.79
CA TYR A 379 24.13 21.31 -14.46
C TYR A 379 24.53 22.55 -13.69
N ASN A 380 23.80 22.86 -12.62
CA ASN A 380 23.95 24.12 -11.87
C ASN A 380 23.79 25.36 -12.77
N VAL A 381 22.93 25.27 -13.79
CA VAL A 381 22.70 26.36 -14.75
C VAL A 381 21.69 27.33 -14.15
N ALA A 382 22.08 28.60 -14.06
CA ALA A 382 21.17 29.68 -13.69
C ALA A 382 20.35 30.16 -14.89
N ASP A 383 19.18 30.76 -14.63
CA ASP A 383 18.23 31.26 -15.63
C ASP A 383 18.91 32.08 -16.75
N ALA A 384 19.79 33.02 -16.38
CA ALA A 384 20.48 33.92 -17.31
C ALA A 384 21.42 33.22 -18.30
N ARG A 385 21.81 31.96 -18.02
CA ARG A 385 22.73 31.18 -18.85
C ARG A 385 22.04 30.08 -19.66
N LEU A 386 20.74 29.90 -19.44
CA LEU A 386 19.99 28.79 -20.02
C LEU A 386 19.99 28.86 -21.56
N SER A 387 19.64 30.01 -22.13
CA SER A 387 19.58 30.21 -23.59
C SER A 387 20.92 29.92 -24.27
N GLN A 388 22.01 30.44 -23.73
CA GLN A 388 23.37 30.25 -24.26
C GLN A 388 23.73 28.75 -24.36
N HIS A 389 23.39 27.95 -23.35
CA HIS A 389 23.69 26.52 -23.36
C HIS A 389 22.82 25.75 -24.35
N ILE A 390 21.54 26.11 -24.46
CA ILE A 390 20.58 25.46 -25.36
C ILE A 390 20.92 25.78 -26.82
N GLU A 391 21.14 27.04 -27.16
CA GLU A 391 21.46 27.51 -28.51
C GLU A 391 22.74 26.84 -29.03
N LYS A 392 23.81 26.85 -28.22
CA LYS A 392 25.06 26.17 -28.57
C LYS A 392 24.89 24.66 -28.75
N GLY A 393 24.02 24.02 -27.95
CA GLY A 393 23.72 22.61 -28.14
C GLY A 393 22.99 22.35 -29.47
N ASN A 394 22.01 23.18 -29.81
CA ASN A 394 21.26 23.08 -31.06
C ASN A 394 22.18 23.28 -32.28
N GLU A 395 23.11 24.25 -32.24
CA GLU A 395 24.14 24.45 -33.27
C GLU A 395 25.02 23.21 -33.47
N ASP A 396 25.30 22.49 -32.38
CA ASP A 396 26.07 21.24 -32.36
C ASP A 396 25.23 20.00 -32.76
N GLY A 397 23.97 20.17 -33.16
CA GLY A 397 23.05 19.09 -33.49
C GLY A 397 22.59 18.27 -32.27
N LEU A 398 22.65 18.84 -31.07
CA LEU A 398 22.22 18.22 -29.82
C LEU A 398 20.93 18.85 -29.35
N PHE A 399 19.91 18.03 -29.13
CA PHE A 399 18.61 18.49 -28.66
C PHE A 399 18.34 18.01 -27.24
N ILE A 400 17.67 18.82 -26.43
CA ILE A 400 17.33 18.49 -25.05
C ILE A 400 16.42 17.25 -25.03
N SER A 401 16.84 16.22 -24.32
CA SER A 401 16.09 14.98 -24.11
C SER A 401 15.53 14.85 -22.69
N SER A 402 16.18 15.47 -21.70
CA SER A 402 15.73 15.47 -20.31
C SER A 402 16.17 16.74 -19.59
N VAL A 403 15.33 17.22 -18.68
CA VAL A 403 15.61 18.38 -17.83
C VAL A 403 15.17 18.11 -16.40
N ALA A 404 15.90 18.69 -15.45
CA ALA A 404 15.56 18.66 -14.03
C ALA A 404 15.98 19.96 -13.34
N SER A 405 15.49 20.17 -12.12
CA SER A 405 15.92 21.29 -11.27
C SER A 405 16.31 20.82 -9.88
N CYS A 406 17.34 21.43 -9.31
CA CYS A 406 17.74 21.29 -7.92
C CYS A 406 18.07 22.68 -7.38
N GLN A 407 17.43 23.09 -6.27
CA GLN A 407 17.67 24.40 -5.63
C GLN A 407 17.52 25.59 -6.60
N ASN A 408 16.52 25.54 -7.50
CA ASN A 408 16.28 26.55 -8.55
C ASN A 408 17.38 26.67 -9.61
N LEU A 409 18.30 25.72 -9.68
CA LEU A 409 19.27 25.59 -10.77
C LEU A 409 18.85 24.44 -11.69
N TRP A 410 19.17 24.58 -12.97
CA TRP A 410 18.77 23.63 -14.01
C TRP A 410 19.86 22.62 -14.32
N ALA A 411 19.44 21.40 -14.62
CA ALA A 411 20.23 20.38 -15.29
C ALA A 411 19.59 20.06 -16.65
N LEU A 412 20.41 20.08 -17.69
CA LEU A 412 20.04 19.83 -19.08
C LEU A 412 20.79 18.61 -19.60
N ILE A 413 20.09 17.67 -20.21
CA ILE A 413 20.65 16.54 -20.96
C ILE A 413 20.30 16.74 -22.43
N MET A 414 21.29 16.71 -23.31
CA MET A 414 21.15 16.98 -24.75
C MET A 414 21.78 15.86 -25.57
N ASP A 415 21.02 15.29 -26.51
CA ASP A 415 21.41 14.11 -27.28
C ASP A 415 21.38 14.38 -28.79
N ALA A 416 22.30 13.75 -29.51
CA ALA A 416 22.23 13.68 -30.98
C ALA A 416 21.18 12.65 -31.46
N GLY A 417 20.82 11.68 -30.61
CA GLY A 417 19.97 10.54 -30.96
C GLY A 417 18.47 10.71 -30.65
N THR A 418 17.96 11.95 -30.52
CA THR A 418 16.55 12.20 -30.20
C THR A 418 15.60 11.97 -31.38
N GLY A 419 16.10 12.19 -32.60
CA GLY A 419 15.28 12.27 -33.81
C GLY A 419 14.49 13.58 -33.95
N PHE A 420 14.72 14.56 -33.07
CA PHE A 420 14.08 15.88 -33.17
C PHE A 420 14.71 16.70 -34.30
N THR A 421 13.90 17.55 -34.92
CA THR A 421 14.32 18.41 -36.05
C THR A 421 14.35 19.89 -35.70
N SER A 422 13.62 20.30 -34.66
CA SER A 422 13.60 21.66 -34.13
C SER A 422 13.15 21.65 -32.68
N GLN A 423 13.64 22.59 -31.87
CA GLN A 423 13.25 22.77 -30.48
C GLN A 423 12.99 24.24 -30.14
N VAL A 424 11.94 24.46 -29.36
CA VAL A 424 11.63 25.73 -28.70
C VAL A 424 11.53 25.49 -27.21
N PHE A 425 11.84 26.51 -26.41
CA PHE A 425 11.77 26.41 -24.96
C PHE A 425 11.20 27.69 -24.34
N LYS A 426 10.61 27.55 -23.15
CA LYS A 426 10.16 28.66 -22.34
C LYS A 426 10.54 28.45 -20.89
N LEU A 427 11.33 29.38 -20.36
CA LEU A 427 11.44 29.61 -18.93
C LEU A 427 10.28 30.52 -18.50
N SER A 428 9.50 30.09 -17.53
CA SER A 428 8.30 30.78 -17.07
C SER A 428 8.27 30.83 -15.53
N PRO A 429 7.84 31.94 -14.91
CA PRO A 429 7.61 32.01 -13.47
C PRO A 429 6.39 31.16 -13.04
N TYR A 430 5.52 30.80 -13.98
CA TYR A 430 4.38 29.93 -13.76
C TYR A 430 4.70 28.50 -14.18
N PHE A 431 4.28 27.52 -13.37
CA PHE A 431 4.43 26.11 -13.67
C PHE A 431 3.55 25.71 -14.87
N LEU A 432 4.21 25.31 -15.98
CA LEU A 432 3.59 24.94 -17.27
C LEU A 432 2.69 26.03 -17.85
N HIS A 433 3.31 27.08 -18.41
CA HIS A 433 2.64 28.25 -18.98
C HIS A 433 1.68 27.88 -20.13
N LYS A 434 0.37 27.92 -19.82
CA LYS A 434 -0.69 27.38 -20.69
C LYS A 434 -0.77 28.05 -22.06
N GLU A 435 -0.77 29.38 -22.12
CA GLU A 435 -0.94 30.14 -23.36
C GLU A 435 0.19 29.84 -24.35
N TRP A 436 1.43 29.85 -23.87
CA TRP A 436 2.60 29.52 -24.69
C TRP A 436 2.57 28.06 -25.17
N ILE A 437 2.19 27.10 -24.30
CA ILE A 437 2.07 25.68 -24.72
C ILE A 437 1.03 25.53 -25.83
N MET A 438 -0.12 26.19 -25.69
CA MET A 438 -1.20 26.13 -26.70
C MET A 438 -0.75 26.71 -28.04
N GLU A 439 -0.11 27.88 -28.03
CA GLU A 439 0.49 28.49 -29.23
C GLU A 439 1.50 27.55 -29.90
N GLN A 440 2.36 26.88 -29.13
CA GLN A 440 3.35 25.96 -29.69
C GLN A 440 2.74 24.67 -30.23
N TRP A 441 1.65 24.16 -29.64
CA TRP A 441 0.89 23.05 -30.24
C TRP A 441 0.29 23.42 -31.60
N GLU A 442 -0.25 24.64 -31.77
CA GLU A 442 -0.73 25.13 -33.07
C GLU A 442 0.39 25.20 -34.11
N ASN A 443 1.62 25.46 -33.65
CA ASN A 443 2.83 25.46 -34.48
C ASN A 443 3.45 24.07 -34.71
N ASN A 444 2.73 22.99 -34.35
CA ASN A 444 3.14 21.59 -34.47
C ASN A 444 4.39 21.21 -33.63
N TYR A 445 4.66 21.93 -32.55
CA TYR A 445 5.61 21.49 -31.53
C TYR A 445 4.89 20.66 -30.47
N TYR A 446 5.55 19.64 -29.95
CA TYR A 446 5.02 18.81 -28.85
C TYR A 446 5.95 18.88 -27.65
N ILE A 447 5.40 18.91 -26.44
CA ILE A 447 6.18 18.89 -25.20
C ILE A 447 7.04 17.63 -25.17
N SER A 448 8.35 17.81 -25.10
CA SER A 448 9.34 16.74 -25.11
C SER A 448 10.06 16.60 -23.77
N ALA A 449 10.20 17.69 -23.01
CA ALA A 449 10.77 17.66 -21.67
C ALA A 449 10.23 18.81 -20.81
N ILE A 450 9.99 18.55 -19.53
CA ILE A 450 9.56 19.55 -18.55
C ILE A 450 10.34 19.42 -17.26
N ALA A 451 10.64 20.55 -16.62
CA ALA A 451 11.17 20.61 -15.27
C ALA A 451 10.55 21.80 -14.53
N GLY A 452 10.30 21.64 -13.23
CA GLY A 452 9.88 22.73 -12.36
C GLY A 452 10.89 22.96 -11.24
N ALA A 453 11.01 24.21 -10.82
CA ALA A 453 11.87 24.65 -9.73
C ALA A 453 11.08 24.77 -8.42
N LEU A 454 11.81 24.94 -7.30
CA LEU A 454 11.21 25.11 -5.97
C LEU A 454 10.51 26.46 -5.81
N ASN A 455 10.96 27.49 -6.50
CA ASN A 455 10.32 28.82 -6.51
C ASN A 455 9.04 28.92 -7.36
N GLY A 456 8.57 27.79 -7.93
CA GLY A 456 7.37 27.75 -8.77
C GLY A 456 7.63 27.94 -10.27
N SER A 457 8.84 28.34 -10.67
CA SER A 457 9.19 28.49 -12.08
C SER A 457 9.27 27.14 -12.80
N SER A 458 9.20 27.17 -14.12
CA SER A 458 9.33 25.98 -14.94
C SER A 458 10.03 26.23 -16.25
N LEU A 459 10.74 25.21 -16.71
CA LEU A 459 11.29 25.11 -18.04
C LEU A 459 10.47 24.09 -18.82
N VAL A 460 9.86 24.54 -19.91
CA VAL A 460 9.15 23.68 -20.87
C VAL A 460 9.91 23.67 -22.17
N VAL A 461 10.20 22.47 -22.68
CA VAL A 461 10.83 22.25 -23.99
C VAL A 461 9.84 21.54 -24.89
N MET A 462 9.64 22.06 -26.10
CA MET A 462 8.77 21.48 -27.11
C MET A 462 9.55 21.25 -28.40
N SER A 463 9.33 20.10 -29.06
CA SER A 463 10.12 19.63 -30.20
C SER A 463 9.26 19.31 -31.42
N LYS A 464 9.83 19.45 -32.61
CA LYS A 464 9.38 18.85 -33.87
C LYS A 464 10.15 17.56 -34.18
N GLY A 465 9.61 16.72 -35.06
CA GLY A 465 10.19 15.40 -35.36
C GLY A 465 9.86 14.33 -34.32
N THR A 466 8.95 14.63 -33.39
CA THR A 466 8.44 13.62 -32.45
C THR A 466 7.51 12.63 -33.17
N LYS A 467 7.28 11.47 -32.55
CA LYS A 467 6.27 10.49 -33.00
C LYS A 467 4.86 10.81 -32.45
N TYR A 468 4.72 11.90 -31.70
CA TYR A 468 3.48 12.23 -31.01
C TYR A 468 2.45 12.77 -31.99
N LEU A 469 1.20 12.33 -31.81
CA LEU A 469 0.07 12.74 -32.64
C LEU A 469 -0.80 13.77 -31.93
N GLN A 470 -1.02 13.55 -30.63
CA GLN A 470 -1.86 14.39 -29.79
C GLN A 470 -1.29 14.39 -28.37
N GLN A 471 -1.39 15.54 -27.68
CA GLN A 471 -0.94 15.68 -26.30
C GLN A 471 -2.02 16.23 -25.37
N SER A 472 -1.88 15.90 -24.10
CA SER A 472 -2.65 16.46 -23.00
C SER A 472 -1.75 16.53 -21.78
N TYR A 473 -1.89 17.58 -20.96
CA TYR A 473 -1.17 17.67 -19.69
C TYR A 473 -2.11 18.02 -18.54
N LYS A 474 -1.68 17.69 -17.33
CA LYS A 474 -2.40 18.01 -16.09
C LYS A 474 -1.44 18.50 -15.01
N ILE A 475 -1.85 19.57 -14.33
CA ILE A 475 -1.25 20.05 -13.09
C ILE A 475 -2.15 19.60 -11.94
N SER A 476 -1.56 19.13 -10.84
CA SER A 476 -2.30 18.62 -9.67
C SER A 476 -1.47 18.75 -8.40
N ASP A 477 -2.11 18.99 -7.25
CA ASP A 477 -1.42 19.05 -5.94
C ASP A 477 -1.13 17.65 -5.35
N SER A 478 -1.67 16.61 -5.99
CA SER A 478 -1.41 15.19 -5.70
C SER A 478 -1.14 14.43 -6.99
N PHE A 479 -0.45 13.30 -6.92
CA PHE A 479 -0.13 12.50 -8.10
C PHE A 479 -1.43 12.07 -8.83
N PRO A 480 -1.66 12.48 -10.10
CA PRO A 480 -2.98 12.43 -10.72
C PRO A 480 -3.31 11.06 -11.33
N PHE A 481 -3.15 9.96 -10.58
CA PHE A 481 -3.27 8.59 -11.10
C PHE A 481 -4.64 8.31 -11.74
N LYS A 482 -5.75 8.77 -11.15
CA LYS A 482 -7.10 8.59 -11.74
C LYS A 482 -7.21 9.19 -13.14
N TRP A 483 -6.58 10.34 -13.37
CA TRP A 483 -6.56 10.98 -14.69
C TRP A 483 -5.64 10.22 -15.65
N ILE A 484 -4.47 9.79 -15.19
CA ILE A 484 -3.53 8.96 -15.97
C ILE A 484 -4.22 7.68 -16.43
N ASN A 485 -4.86 6.95 -15.51
CA ASN A 485 -5.56 5.69 -15.80
C ASN A 485 -6.72 5.90 -16.80
N LYS A 486 -7.47 7.01 -16.69
CA LYS A 486 -8.47 7.37 -17.71
C LYS A 486 -7.81 7.60 -19.08
N LYS A 487 -6.67 8.31 -19.11
CA LYS A 487 -5.94 8.63 -20.35
C LYS A 487 -5.28 7.42 -21.00
N TRP A 488 -4.81 6.44 -20.23
CA TRP A 488 -4.34 5.15 -20.76
C TRP A 488 -5.43 4.44 -21.57
N LYS A 489 -6.67 4.42 -21.07
CA LYS A 489 -7.83 3.86 -21.79
C LYS A 489 -8.17 4.61 -23.08
N GLU A 490 -7.81 5.89 -23.16
CA GLU A 490 -7.95 6.73 -24.37
C GLU A 490 -6.75 6.59 -25.33
N GLY A 491 -5.75 5.74 -25.01
CA GLY A 491 -4.55 5.49 -25.81
C GLY A 491 -3.46 6.55 -25.68
N PHE A 492 -3.52 7.39 -24.65
CA PHE A 492 -2.44 8.31 -24.29
C PHE A 492 -1.50 7.63 -23.30
N TYR A 493 -0.21 7.90 -23.39
CA TYR A 493 0.80 7.39 -22.46
C TYR A 493 1.59 8.56 -21.88
N VAL A 494 2.01 8.48 -20.62
CA VAL A 494 2.89 9.47 -19.99
C VAL A 494 4.22 9.50 -20.74
N THR A 495 4.63 10.70 -21.15
CA THR A 495 5.88 10.93 -21.90
C THR A 495 6.81 11.93 -21.23
N SER A 496 6.30 12.72 -20.28
CA SER A 496 7.13 13.60 -19.46
C SER A 496 6.42 13.92 -18.16
N MET A 497 7.21 14.09 -17.09
CA MET A 497 6.71 14.47 -15.78
C MET A 497 7.67 15.46 -15.13
N ALA A 498 7.12 16.38 -14.35
CA ALA A 498 7.90 17.28 -13.51
C ALA A 498 7.14 17.56 -12.21
N THR A 499 7.85 18.10 -11.24
CA THR A 499 7.27 18.67 -10.02
C THR A 499 7.69 20.13 -9.87
N SER A 500 6.94 20.88 -9.09
CA SER A 500 7.24 22.29 -8.78
C SER A 500 6.72 22.66 -7.40
N ASN A 501 7.34 23.67 -6.79
CA ASN A 501 6.96 24.18 -5.46
C ASN A 501 6.90 23.09 -4.37
N GLY A 502 7.74 22.06 -4.49
CA GLY A 502 7.85 20.96 -3.53
C GLY A 502 6.72 19.93 -3.51
N SER A 503 5.53 20.22 -4.05
CA SER A 503 4.35 19.33 -3.97
C SER A 503 3.52 19.20 -5.25
N LYS A 504 3.58 20.15 -6.18
CA LYS A 504 2.77 20.11 -7.41
C LYS A 504 3.35 19.13 -8.41
N TRP A 505 2.47 18.38 -9.08
CA TRP A 505 2.78 17.46 -10.15
C TRP A 505 2.36 18.03 -11.49
N GLY A 506 3.22 17.93 -12.50
CA GLY A 506 2.91 18.17 -13.91
C GLY A 506 3.13 16.88 -14.69
N VAL A 507 2.07 16.37 -15.33
CA VAL A 507 2.13 15.12 -16.11
C VAL A 507 1.69 15.40 -17.54
N VAL A 508 2.53 15.05 -18.50
CA VAL A 508 2.28 15.17 -19.93
C VAL A 508 2.07 13.77 -20.50
N MET A 509 0.97 13.59 -21.23
CA MET A 509 0.65 12.34 -21.91
C MET A 509 0.45 12.56 -23.41
N SER A 510 0.95 11.63 -24.22
CA SER A 510 0.96 11.70 -25.68
C SER A 510 0.36 10.45 -26.32
N ARG A 511 -0.41 10.63 -27.40
CA ARG A 511 -0.75 9.56 -28.35
C ARG A 511 0.39 9.36 -29.34
N GLY A 512 0.59 8.13 -29.81
CA GLY A 512 1.69 7.80 -30.73
C GLY A 512 3.06 7.65 -30.05
N ALA A 513 3.11 7.58 -28.71
CA ALA A 513 4.35 7.49 -27.93
C ALA A 513 5.16 6.21 -28.18
N GLY A 514 4.58 5.18 -28.82
CA GLY A 514 5.27 3.94 -29.17
C GLY A 514 5.21 2.85 -28.10
N PHE A 515 4.35 3.00 -27.08
CA PHE A 515 4.16 2.02 -26.00
C PHE A 515 2.93 1.13 -26.23
N SER A 516 3.02 -0.14 -25.81
CA SER A 516 1.89 -1.07 -25.72
C SER A 516 1.20 -0.91 -24.37
N ASP A 517 1.97 -0.87 -23.31
CA ASP A 517 1.49 -0.76 -21.94
C ASP A 517 2.35 0.18 -21.08
N GLN A 518 1.80 0.66 -19.97
CA GLN A 518 2.48 1.54 -19.04
C GLN A 518 1.94 1.39 -17.61
N VAL A 519 2.85 1.38 -16.65
CA VAL A 519 2.58 1.27 -15.21
C VAL A 519 3.30 2.38 -14.45
N VAL A 520 2.93 2.55 -13.18
CA VAL A 520 3.56 3.51 -12.28
C VAL A 520 4.06 2.80 -11.02
N GLU A 521 5.26 3.16 -10.59
CA GLU A 521 5.75 2.92 -9.24
C GLU A 521 5.84 4.26 -8.50
N ILE A 522 5.05 4.43 -7.44
CA ILE A 522 5.10 5.60 -6.56
C ILE A 522 5.40 5.18 -5.12
N ASP A 523 6.39 5.79 -4.51
CA ASP A 523 6.77 5.51 -3.12
C ASP A 523 7.23 6.81 -2.44
N PHE A 524 7.23 6.82 -1.11
CA PHE A 524 7.87 7.88 -0.32
C PHE A 524 9.40 7.80 -0.40
N LEU A 525 9.91 6.66 -0.87
CA LEU A 525 11.32 6.37 -1.13
C LEU A 525 11.52 6.03 -2.61
N TYR A 526 12.69 5.49 -2.94
CA TYR A 526 12.94 4.93 -4.27
C TYR A 526 12.36 3.51 -4.38
N PRO A 527 11.43 3.23 -5.32
CA PRO A 527 10.70 1.97 -5.40
C PRO A 527 11.52 0.85 -6.06
N SER A 528 12.64 0.46 -5.44
CA SER A 528 13.58 -0.52 -6.04
C SER A 528 12.90 -1.87 -6.34
N GLU A 529 12.12 -2.40 -5.38
CA GLU A 529 11.43 -3.70 -5.53
C GLU A 529 10.51 -3.71 -6.76
N GLY A 530 9.63 -2.72 -6.88
CA GLY A 530 8.71 -2.60 -8.01
C GLY A 530 9.43 -2.47 -9.35
N ILE A 531 10.49 -1.65 -9.42
CA ILE A 531 11.28 -1.49 -10.65
C ILE A 531 11.86 -2.83 -11.13
N HIS A 532 12.40 -3.65 -10.21
CA HIS A 532 12.99 -4.93 -10.58
C HIS A 532 11.94 -5.91 -11.12
N PHE A 533 10.80 -6.07 -10.44
CA PHE A 533 9.70 -6.91 -10.96
C PHE A 533 9.27 -6.47 -12.37
N ARG A 534 9.11 -5.16 -12.59
CA ARG A 534 8.70 -4.63 -13.90
C ARG A 534 9.78 -4.81 -14.97
N TRP A 535 11.08 -4.74 -14.61
CA TRP A 535 12.17 -5.00 -15.56
C TRP A 535 12.18 -6.44 -16.05
N ASP A 536 11.91 -7.39 -15.15
CA ASP A 536 11.80 -8.82 -15.46
C ASP A 536 10.61 -9.09 -16.41
N ASP A 537 9.53 -8.30 -16.27
CA ASP A 537 8.34 -8.34 -17.14
C ASP A 537 8.50 -7.54 -18.45
N GLY A 538 9.70 -7.01 -18.74
CA GLY A 538 10.00 -6.32 -20.01
C GLY A 538 9.65 -4.84 -20.05
N TYR A 539 9.19 -4.24 -18.94
CA TYR A 539 9.01 -2.79 -18.85
C TYR A 539 10.35 -2.07 -18.71
N ARG A 540 10.40 -0.79 -19.10
CA ARG A 540 11.55 0.10 -18.87
C ARG A 540 11.10 1.44 -18.36
N ILE A 541 11.90 2.08 -17.50
CA ILE A 541 11.64 3.43 -16.99
C ILE A 541 11.68 4.42 -18.16
N THR A 542 10.61 5.21 -18.32
CA THR A 542 10.46 6.18 -19.41
C THR A 542 10.20 7.60 -18.93
N ALA A 543 9.71 7.78 -17.70
CA ALA A 543 9.59 9.09 -17.07
C ALA A 543 9.78 8.99 -15.55
N THR A 544 10.42 9.99 -14.97
CA THR A 544 10.65 10.08 -13.53
C THR A 544 10.38 11.49 -13.04
N ALA A 545 9.72 11.63 -11.90
CA ALA A 545 9.56 12.90 -11.21
C ALA A 545 9.42 12.66 -9.72
N ALA A 546 9.86 13.62 -8.90
CA ALA A 546 9.85 13.47 -7.45
C ALA A 546 9.49 14.79 -6.77
N THR A 547 8.65 14.71 -5.74
CA THR A 547 8.36 15.82 -4.83
C THR A 547 9.31 15.76 -3.63
N ALA A 548 9.09 16.64 -2.65
CA ALA A 548 9.73 16.51 -1.34
C ALA A 548 9.30 15.23 -0.59
N ASP A 549 8.18 14.61 -0.97
CA ASP A 549 7.60 13.50 -0.20
C ASP A 549 7.56 12.18 -0.98
N GLN A 550 7.41 12.19 -2.30
CA GLN A 550 7.22 10.99 -3.11
C GLN A 550 8.05 11.01 -4.38
N THR A 551 8.55 9.85 -4.78
CA THR A 551 9.14 9.60 -6.10
C THR A 551 8.14 8.79 -6.93
N ALA A 552 7.83 9.26 -8.14
CA ALA A 552 7.03 8.54 -9.13
C ALA A 552 7.87 8.17 -10.34
N ILE A 553 7.82 6.90 -10.71
CA ILE A 553 8.53 6.30 -11.84
C ILE A 553 7.50 5.67 -12.74
N ILE A 554 7.49 6.09 -14.00
CA ILE A 554 6.66 5.49 -15.03
C ILE A 554 7.52 4.47 -15.77
N LEU A 555 6.99 3.26 -15.89
CA LEU A 555 7.61 2.20 -16.67
C LEU A 555 6.71 1.80 -17.82
N SER A 556 7.27 1.57 -19.00
CA SER A 556 6.50 1.33 -20.22
C SER A 556 7.06 0.12 -20.97
N GLU A 557 6.17 -0.64 -21.58
CA GLU A 557 6.53 -1.69 -22.54
C GLU A 557 6.48 -1.09 -23.96
N PRO A 558 7.56 -1.18 -24.75
CA PRO A 558 7.57 -0.68 -26.12
C PRO A 558 6.77 -1.59 -27.07
N ARG A 559 6.00 -1.01 -28.01
CA ARG A 559 5.22 -1.78 -29.02
C ARG A 559 6.08 -2.66 -29.91
N ARG A 560 7.33 -2.28 -30.12
CA ARG A 560 8.32 -3.05 -30.86
C ARG A 560 9.38 -3.46 -29.87
N ARG A 561 9.42 -4.76 -29.55
CA ARG A 561 10.48 -5.32 -28.70
C ARG A 561 11.82 -5.10 -29.39
N THR A 562 12.61 -4.20 -28.81
CA THR A 562 14.03 -4.05 -29.10
C THR A 562 14.77 -5.13 -28.32
N ILE A 563 15.60 -5.90 -29.02
CA ILE A 563 16.43 -6.93 -28.37
C ILE A 563 17.50 -6.20 -27.56
N ASP A 564 17.66 -6.58 -26.28
CA ASP A 564 18.69 -6.09 -25.34
C ASP A 564 18.70 -4.57 -25.03
N GLU A 565 17.60 -4.05 -24.46
CA GLU A 565 17.66 -2.75 -23.79
C GLU A 565 18.17 -2.91 -22.34
N THR A 566 19.49 -2.77 -22.17
CA THR A 566 20.10 -2.56 -20.85
C THR A 566 19.63 -1.22 -20.29
N GLN A 567 19.09 -1.23 -19.07
CA GLN A 567 18.75 -0.02 -18.34
C GLN A 567 19.30 -0.11 -16.93
N GLU A 568 19.86 1.01 -16.44
CA GLU A 568 20.40 1.11 -15.11
C GLU A 568 19.92 2.38 -14.42
N THR A 569 19.89 2.35 -13.10
CA THR A 569 19.55 3.52 -12.29
C THR A 569 20.64 3.82 -11.28
N LEU A 570 20.86 5.11 -11.03
CA LEU A 570 21.87 5.59 -10.10
C LEU A 570 21.27 6.69 -9.22
N ARG A 571 21.58 6.62 -7.92
CA ARG A 571 21.21 7.64 -6.93
C ARG A 571 22.46 8.28 -6.34
N THR A 572 22.56 9.61 -6.39
CA THR A 572 23.72 10.35 -5.89
C THR A 572 23.32 11.63 -5.15
N SER A 573 24.04 11.99 -4.10
CA SER A 573 23.80 13.25 -3.36
C SER A 573 24.11 14.49 -4.21
N SER A 574 25.12 14.41 -5.08
CA SER A 574 25.48 15.44 -6.06
C SER A 574 25.17 14.99 -7.49
N PHE A 575 25.15 15.93 -8.43
CA PHE A 575 24.97 15.58 -9.85
C PHE A 575 26.11 14.64 -10.32
N PRO A 576 25.81 13.52 -11.00
CA PRO A 576 26.75 12.39 -11.14
C PRO A 576 27.76 12.54 -12.28
N THR A 577 28.58 13.61 -12.27
CA THR A 577 29.48 13.94 -13.39
C THR A 577 30.52 12.86 -13.71
N THR A 578 31.13 12.25 -12.70
CA THR A 578 32.13 11.18 -12.87
C THR A 578 31.48 9.93 -13.46
N GLN A 579 30.35 9.52 -12.88
CA GLN A 579 29.65 8.31 -13.30
C GLN A 579 29.10 8.46 -14.71
N ILE A 580 28.65 9.65 -15.13
CA ILE A 580 28.22 9.89 -16.52
C ILE A 580 29.33 9.52 -17.51
N LYS A 581 30.57 9.95 -17.24
CA LYS A 581 31.71 9.65 -18.13
C LYS A 581 32.02 8.15 -18.18
N GLU A 582 32.05 7.49 -17.02
CA GLU A 582 32.23 6.03 -16.94
C GLU A 582 31.12 5.25 -17.67
N LYS A 583 29.88 5.77 -17.65
CA LYS A 583 28.73 5.15 -18.34
C LYS A 583 28.81 5.36 -19.84
N TRP A 584 29.27 6.52 -20.32
CA TRP A 584 29.49 6.76 -21.75
C TRP A 584 30.51 5.78 -22.35
N GLU A 585 31.57 5.41 -21.62
CA GLU A 585 32.54 4.39 -22.07
C GLU A 585 31.91 3.01 -22.29
N LYS A 586 30.76 2.75 -21.66
CA LYS A 586 29.97 1.51 -21.78
C LYS A 586 28.76 1.67 -22.70
N ASN A 587 28.66 2.76 -23.46
CA ASN A 587 27.52 3.13 -24.28
C ASN A 587 26.19 3.23 -23.51
N LEU A 588 26.28 3.59 -22.22
CA LEU A 588 25.15 3.89 -21.35
C LEU A 588 24.97 5.40 -21.27
N TYR A 589 23.82 5.90 -21.70
CA TYR A 589 23.52 7.33 -21.80
C TYR A 589 22.35 7.71 -20.91
N ILE A 590 22.37 8.90 -20.33
CA ILE A 590 21.25 9.38 -19.52
C ILE A 590 20.00 9.45 -20.39
N ALA A 591 18.95 8.74 -20.00
CA ALA A 591 17.64 8.78 -20.62
C ALA A 591 16.65 9.66 -19.82
N SER A 592 16.82 9.73 -18.51
CA SER A 592 15.99 10.56 -17.64
C SER A 592 16.76 10.97 -16.39
N VAL A 593 16.51 12.18 -15.91
CA VAL A 593 17.06 12.67 -14.64
C VAL A 593 15.98 13.42 -13.87
N CYS A 594 15.94 13.21 -12.56
CA CYS A 594 15.17 14.05 -11.65
C CYS A 594 15.90 14.21 -10.32
N TYR A 595 15.42 15.14 -9.48
CA TYR A 595 15.95 15.37 -8.15
C TYR A 595 14.79 15.37 -7.15
N GLY A 596 14.93 14.61 -6.07
CA GLY A 596 13.90 14.53 -5.04
C GLY A 596 14.31 13.58 -3.94
N ARG A 597 13.40 13.33 -3.00
CA ARG A 597 13.72 12.47 -1.85
C ARG A 597 13.79 11.00 -2.23
N THR A 598 14.93 10.38 -1.90
CA THR A 598 15.17 8.95 -1.97
C THR A 598 15.81 8.50 -0.66
N ALA A 599 15.38 7.36 -0.10
CA ALA A 599 16.02 6.84 1.11
C ALA A 599 17.52 6.59 0.89
N SER A 600 18.27 6.76 1.98
CA SER A 600 19.68 6.43 2.13
C SER A 600 19.99 4.97 1.83
#